data_AF-T0ZMV4-F1
#
_entry.id   AF-T0ZMV4-F1
#
_cell.length_a   1.000
_cell.length_b   1.000
_cell.length_c   1.000
_cell.angle_alpha   90.00
_cell.angle_beta   90.00
_cell.angle_gamma   90.00
#
_symmetry.space_group_name_H-M   'P 1'
#
loop_
_entity.id
_entity.type
_entity.pdbx_description
1 polymer ?
#
loop_
_entity_poly.entity_id
_entity_poly.type
_entity_poly.pdbx_seq_one_letter_code
_entity_poly.pdbx_strand_id
1 'polypeptide(L)'
;MLIRTHYSGHPAVPYYAVPNAPQGVVISYFVGTARQVKKATGPVRFTIDNSVGKTVTHLKGPSTPGIHAIVWNMRYRGPRTLDFGAQPAGGFLNRSFGPMVVPGTYRVIARHGSRQSEVETRVEEDPRDPVALD
;
A
#
# COMPACT_ATOMS: atom_id res chain seq x y z
N MET A 1 -46.47 -14.45 -6.15
CA MET A 1 -45.60 -15.64 -6.04
C MET A 1 -44.83 -15.53 -4.73
N LEU A 2 -45.17 -16.37 -3.76
CA LEU A 2 -44.74 -16.24 -2.37
C LEU A 2 -43.70 -17.33 -2.08
N ILE A 3 -42.52 -16.95 -1.60
CA ILE A 3 -41.53 -17.90 -1.08
C ILE A 3 -41.25 -17.51 0.36
N ARG A 4 -41.58 -18.43 1.27
CA ARG A 4 -41.30 -18.34 2.70
C ARG A 4 -40.22 -19.37 3.01
N THR A 5 -39.08 -18.92 3.51
CA THR A 5 -38.01 -19.79 4.03
C THR A 5 -37.94 -19.61 5.54
N HIS A 6 -37.98 -20.72 6.28
CA HIS A 6 -37.74 -20.74 7.72
C HIS A 6 -36.24 -20.93 7.97
N TYR A 7 -35.63 -20.06 8.76
CA TYR A 7 -34.30 -20.28 9.34
C TYR A 7 -34.45 -20.32 10.87
N SER A 8 -33.97 -21.41 11.47
CA SER A 8 -33.97 -21.64 12.92
C SER A 8 -32.85 -20.80 13.55
N GLY A 9 -33.23 -19.81 14.36
CA GLY A 9 -32.28 -18.94 15.05
C GLY A 9 -31.71 -19.59 16.30
N HIS A 10 -30.38 -19.61 16.39
CA HIS A 10 -29.70 -19.40 17.68
C HIS A 10 -29.44 -17.89 17.77
N PRO A 11 -29.62 -17.22 18.93
CA PRO A 11 -29.35 -15.79 19.04
C PRO A 11 -27.88 -15.53 18.73
N ALA A 12 -27.61 -14.93 17.58
CA ALA A 12 -26.28 -14.51 17.21
C ALA A 12 -25.81 -13.46 18.21
N VAL A 13 -24.80 -13.79 19.00
CA VAL A 13 -23.96 -12.77 19.64
C VAL A 13 -23.50 -11.79 18.54
N PRO A 14 -23.62 -10.46 18.72
CA PRO A 14 -23.10 -9.52 17.75
C PRO A 14 -21.57 -9.65 17.75
N TYR A 15 -21.03 -10.41 16.82
CA TYR A 15 -19.59 -10.46 16.62
C TYR A 15 -19.18 -9.14 15.96
N TYR A 16 -18.43 -8.33 16.68
CA TYR A 16 -17.77 -7.18 16.08
C TYR A 16 -16.53 -7.70 15.36
N ALA A 17 -16.67 -8.11 14.10
CA ALA A 17 -15.53 -8.45 13.26
C ALA A 17 -14.82 -7.16 12.86
N VAL A 18 -13.71 -6.84 13.54
CA VAL A 18 -12.78 -5.83 13.03
C VAL A 18 -12.13 -6.41 11.78
N PRO A 19 -12.11 -5.69 10.64
CA PRO A 19 -11.38 -6.14 9.46
C PRO A 19 -9.92 -6.44 9.84
N ASN A 20 -9.37 -7.54 9.33
CA ASN A 20 -7.95 -7.82 9.48
C ASN A 20 -7.13 -6.62 8.98
N ALA A 21 -6.12 -6.22 9.74
CA ALA A 21 -5.23 -5.15 9.34
C ALA A 21 -4.63 -5.44 7.95
N PRO A 22 -4.46 -4.43 7.08
CA PRO A 22 -3.81 -4.62 5.80
C PRO A 22 -2.42 -5.21 5.99
N GLN A 23 -2.03 -6.14 5.13
CA GLN A 23 -0.64 -6.63 5.10
C GLN A 23 0.26 -5.54 4.51
N GLY A 24 0.92 -4.77 5.38
CA GLY A 24 1.86 -3.73 4.99
C GLY A 24 1.84 -2.48 5.85
N VAL A 25 2.59 -1.46 5.40
CA VAL A 25 2.63 -0.15 6.03
C VAL A 25 1.50 0.72 5.48
N VAL A 26 0.60 1.16 6.35
CA VAL A 26 -0.45 2.11 6.00
C VAL A 26 0.11 3.53 6.01
N ILE A 27 0.03 4.21 4.87
CA ILE A 27 0.49 5.60 4.70
C ILE A 27 -0.74 6.48 4.57
N SER A 28 -1.08 7.18 5.66
CA SER A 28 -2.17 8.17 5.69
C SER A 28 -1.63 9.55 5.35
N TYR A 29 -2.34 10.29 4.51
CA TYR A 29 -1.92 11.63 4.07
C TYR A 29 -3.12 12.54 3.81
N PHE A 30 -2.88 13.84 3.94
CA PHE A 30 -3.86 14.87 3.64
C PHE A 30 -3.52 15.59 2.33
N VAL A 31 -4.51 15.67 1.46
CA VAL A 31 -4.47 16.49 0.27
C VAL A 31 -5.27 17.76 0.53
N GLY A 32 -4.63 18.90 0.31
CA GLY A 32 -5.20 20.22 0.53
C GLY A 32 -6.48 20.51 -0.27
N THR A 33 -7.01 21.71 -0.08
CA THR A 33 -8.30 22.11 -0.68
C THR A 33 -8.30 22.07 -2.21
N ALA A 34 -9.48 22.05 -2.84
CA ALA A 34 -9.62 22.04 -4.30
C ALA A 34 -8.82 23.17 -5.00
N ARG A 35 -8.75 24.36 -4.39
CA ARG A 35 -7.94 25.48 -4.91
C ARG A 35 -6.44 25.18 -4.92
N GLN A 36 -5.95 24.44 -3.92
CA GLN A 36 -4.56 24.02 -3.83
C GLN A 36 -4.27 22.84 -4.78
N VAL A 37 -5.23 21.91 -4.93
CA VAL A 37 -5.12 20.76 -5.85
C VAL A 37 -5.08 21.21 -7.30
N LYS A 38 -5.84 22.24 -7.72
CA LYS A 38 -5.79 22.76 -9.11
C LYS A 38 -4.39 23.19 -9.59
N LYS A 39 -3.45 23.45 -8.68
CA LYS A 39 -2.07 23.82 -9.02
C LYS A 39 -1.15 22.61 -9.25
N ALA A 40 -1.60 21.40 -8.93
CA ALA A 40 -0.84 20.17 -9.05
C ALA A 40 -1.63 19.14 -9.87
N THR A 41 -1.05 18.68 -10.98
CA THR A 41 -1.71 17.72 -11.88
C THR A 41 -1.21 16.30 -11.61
N GLY A 42 -2.14 15.34 -11.60
CA GLY A 42 -1.83 13.92 -11.48
C GLY A 42 -1.91 13.39 -10.03
N PRO A 43 -1.49 12.14 -9.80
CA PRO A 43 -1.57 11.51 -8.48
C PRO A 43 -0.50 12.03 -7.52
N VAL A 44 -0.73 11.84 -6.22
CA VAL A 44 0.34 11.97 -5.23
C VAL A 44 1.32 10.82 -5.45
N ARG A 45 2.61 11.16 -5.60
CA ARG A 45 3.68 10.18 -5.79
C ARG A 45 4.40 9.95 -4.48
N PHE A 46 4.64 8.69 -4.14
CA PHE A 46 5.40 8.31 -2.98
C PHE A 46 6.67 7.60 -3.43
N THR A 47 7.80 8.02 -2.90
CA THR A 47 9.08 7.33 -3.02
C THR A 47 9.40 6.74 -1.65
N ILE A 48 9.73 5.46 -1.60
CA ILE A 48 10.15 4.79 -0.36
C ILE A 48 11.63 4.49 -0.49
N ASP A 49 12.44 5.10 0.35
CA ASP A 49 13.88 4.86 0.42
C ASP A 49 14.21 4.06 1.68
N ASN A 50 15.28 3.27 1.64
CA ASN A 50 15.85 2.65 2.83
C ASN A 50 16.77 3.62 3.59
N SER A 51 17.30 3.18 4.73
CA SER A 51 18.20 3.98 5.59
C SER A 51 19.47 4.48 4.88
N VAL A 52 19.94 3.79 3.84
CA VAL A 52 21.11 4.20 3.03
C VAL A 52 20.74 5.08 1.82
N GLY A 53 19.47 5.51 1.72
CA GLY A 53 18.99 6.40 0.67
C GLY A 53 18.74 5.74 -0.69
N LYS A 54 18.72 4.39 -0.76
CA LYS A 54 18.34 3.67 -1.97
C LYS A 54 16.83 3.53 -2.06
N THR A 55 16.28 3.85 -3.23
CA THR A 55 14.86 3.68 -3.48
C THR A 55 14.46 2.22 -3.58
N VAL A 56 13.50 1.84 -2.74
CA VAL A 56 12.90 0.51 -2.64
C VAL A 56 11.77 0.37 -3.65
N THR A 57 10.86 1.34 -3.69
CA THR A 57 9.71 1.33 -4.59
C THR A 57 9.09 2.72 -4.75
N HIS A 58 8.18 2.83 -5.71
CA HIS A 58 7.35 4.00 -5.95
C HIS A 58 5.87 3.61 -5.88
N LEU A 59 5.06 4.43 -5.22
CA LEU A 59 3.61 4.27 -5.15
C LEU A 59 2.90 5.52 -5.68
N LYS A 60 1.64 5.35 -6.05
CA LYS A 60 0.75 6.44 -6.45
C LYS A 60 -0.51 6.37 -5.60
N GLY A 61 -0.96 7.51 -5.10
CA GLY A 61 -2.21 7.64 -4.35
C GLY A 61 -3.15 8.67 -4.95
N PRO A 62 -4.44 8.64 -4.55
CA PRO A 62 -5.40 9.69 -4.87
C PRO A 62 -4.88 11.11 -4.58
N SER A 63 -5.29 12.06 -5.40
CA SER A 63 -4.96 13.49 -5.25
C SER A 63 -6.20 14.39 -5.13
N THR A 64 -7.37 13.80 -4.86
CA THR A 64 -8.57 14.57 -4.55
C THR A 64 -8.46 15.23 -3.17
N PRO A 65 -9.08 16.39 -2.92
CA PRO A 65 -9.05 17.03 -1.61
C PRO A 65 -9.55 16.11 -0.48
N GLY A 66 -8.88 16.09 0.66
CA GLY A 66 -9.28 15.30 1.83
C GLY A 66 -8.18 14.37 2.36
N ILE A 67 -8.57 13.47 3.26
CA ILE A 67 -7.69 12.46 3.85
C ILE A 67 -7.76 11.19 3.01
N HIS A 68 -6.59 10.60 2.75
CA HIS A 68 -6.45 9.35 2.02
C HIS A 68 -5.48 8.43 2.75
N ALA A 69 -5.57 7.14 2.45
CA ALA A 69 -4.60 6.15 2.88
C ALA A 69 -4.23 5.23 1.70
N ILE A 70 -2.96 4.88 1.61
CA ILE A 70 -2.47 3.80 0.74
C ILE A 70 -1.72 2.78 1.57
N VAL A 71 -1.55 1.57 1.03
CA VAL A 71 -0.79 0.51 1.68
C VAL A 71 0.45 0.21 0.85
N TRP A 72 1.61 0.28 1.49
CA TRP A 72 2.83 -0.30 0.96
C TRP A 72 2.96 -1.74 1.45
N ASN A 73 3.03 -2.69 0.53
CA ASN A 73 3.16 -4.12 0.82
C ASN A 73 4.54 -4.56 1.33
N MET A 74 5.42 -3.64 1.74
CA MET A 74 6.77 -3.93 2.26
C MET A 74 7.64 -4.72 1.27
N ARG A 75 7.46 -4.50 -0.02
CA ARG A 75 8.26 -5.14 -1.08
C ARG A 75 9.03 -4.13 -1.91
N TYR A 76 10.18 -4.57 -2.38
CA TYR A 76 10.89 -3.92 -3.47
C TYR A 76 10.02 -3.93 -4.74
N ARG A 77 10.28 -2.98 -5.63
CA ARG A 77 9.72 -3.03 -6.98
C ARG A 77 10.14 -4.33 -7.65
N GLY A 78 9.19 -5.04 -8.26
CA GLY A 78 9.51 -6.23 -9.03
C GLY A 78 10.25 -5.94 -10.34
N PRO A 79 10.68 -6.99 -11.05
CA PRO A 79 11.41 -6.86 -12.29
C PRO A 79 10.62 -6.04 -13.31
N ARG A 80 11.34 -5.28 -14.13
CA ARG A 80 10.73 -4.52 -15.22
C ARG A 80 10.31 -5.49 -16.31
N THR A 81 9.02 -5.59 -16.57
CA THR A 81 8.50 -6.32 -17.72
C THR A 81 9.02 -5.66 -18.99
N LEU A 82 9.64 -6.47 -19.85
CA LEU A 82 10.03 -6.06 -21.19
C LEU A 82 8.85 -6.35 -22.12
N ASP A 83 8.44 -5.35 -22.89
CA ASP A 83 7.39 -5.49 -23.88
C ASP A 83 8.03 -5.97 -25.19
N PHE A 84 7.78 -7.23 -25.53
CA PHE A 84 8.23 -7.85 -26.78
C PHE A 84 7.07 -8.04 -27.76
N GLY A 85 5.92 -7.36 -27.58
CA GLY A 85 4.74 -7.50 -28.43
C GLY A 85 3.95 -8.79 -28.22
N ALA A 86 4.32 -9.62 -27.24
CA ALA A 86 3.58 -10.81 -26.86
C ALA A 86 2.48 -10.46 -25.85
N GLN A 87 1.27 -10.99 -26.05
CA GLN A 87 0.15 -10.81 -25.12
C GLN A 87 0.56 -11.32 -23.73
N PRO A 88 0.46 -10.50 -22.66
CA PRO A 88 0.88 -10.93 -21.33
C PRO A 88 0.05 -12.15 -20.94
N ALA A 89 0.73 -13.25 -20.63
CA ALA A 89 0.08 -14.45 -20.11
C ALA A 89 -0.63 -14.08 -18.80
N GLY A 90 -1.95 -13.95 -18.84
CA GLY A 90 -2.75 -13.66 -17.66
C GLY A 90 -2.65 -14.83 -16.68
N GLY A 91 -2.32 -14.55 -15.41
CA GLY A 91 -2.25 -15.58 -14.38
C GLY A 91 -1.76 -15.04 -13.04
N PHE A 92 -2.03 -15.76 -11.95
CA PHE A 92 -1.58 -15.44 -10.59
C PHE A 92 -0.05 -15.31 -10.47
N LEU A 93 0.69 -15.95 -11.38
CA LEU A 93 2.16 -15.88 -11.50
C LEU A 93 2.66 -14.62 -12.20
N ASN A 94 1.78 -13.80 -12.81
CA ASN A 94 2.18 -12.59 -13.55
C ASN A 94 2.23 -11.34 -12.64
N ARG A 95 2.27 -11.53 -11.31
CA ARG A 95 2.47 -10.43 -10.37
C ARG A 95 3.96 -10.18 -10.22
N SER A 96 4.47 -9.19 -10.96
CA SER A 96 5.85 -8.71 -10.87
C SER A 96 6.09 -7.96 -9.54
N PHE A 97 6.02 -8.66 -8.41
CA PHE A 97 6.42 -8.14 -7.10
C PHE A 97 7.87 -8.48 -6.83
N GLY A 98 8.60 -7.54 -6.23
CA GLY A 98 9.95 -7.80 -5.75
C GLY A 98 9.94 -8.57 -4.43
N PRO A 99 11.13 -8.93 -3.93
CA PRO A 99 11.28 -9.54 -2.62
C PRO A 99 10.75 -8.63 -1.50
N MET A 100 10.47 -9.24 -0.34
CA MET A 100 10.18 -8.51 0.89
C MET A 100 11.39 -7.65 1.27
N VAL A 101 11.13 -6.48 1.84
CA VAL A 101 12.20 -5.68 2.42
C VAL A 101 12.70 -6.29 3.72
N VAL A 102 13.96 -6.01 4.05
CA VAL A 102 14.50 -6.35 5.36
C VAL A 102 13.91 -5.43 6.44
N PRO A 103 13.75 -5.91 7.66
CA PRO A 103 13.38 -5.10 8.81
C PRO A 103 14.36 -3.94 9.00
N GLY A 104 13.84 -2.78 9.41
CA GLY A 104 14.63 -1.56 9.53
C GLY A 104 13.82 -0.28 9.28
N THR A 105 14.54 0.84 9.22
CA THR A 105 13.95 2.16 9.00
C THR A 105 13.88 2.50 7.52
N TYR A 106 12.72 2.99 7.11
CA TYR A 106 12.41 3.43 5.75
C TYR A 106 11.88 4.86 5.77
N ARG A 107 12.16 5.59 4.70
CA ARG A 107 11.75 6.98 4.52
C ARG A 107 10.72 7.08 3.42
N VAL A 108 9.54 7.61 3.75
CA VAL A 108 8.42 7.80 2.84
C VAL A 108 8.37 9.25 2.41
N ILE A 109 8.62 9.51 1.13
CA ILE A 109 8.64 10.84 0.55
C ILE A 109 7.40 11.01 -0.34
N ALA A 110 6.44 11.81 0.11
CA ALA A 110 5.25 12.16 -0.64
C ALA A 110 5.47 13.43 -1.46
N ARG A 111 5.06 13.43 -2.74
CA ARG A 111 5.18 14.58 -3.66
C ARG A 111 3.89 14.80 -4.43
N HIS A 112 3.43 16.05 -4.46
CA HIS A 112 2.29 16.47 -5.26
C HIS A 112 2.51 17.89 -5.80
N GLY A 113 2.77 18.00 -7.11
CA GLY A 113 3.24 19.27 -7.71
C GLY A 113 4.56 19.71 -7.09
N SER A 114 4.62 20.95 -6.59
CA SER A 114 5.79 21.51 -5.89
C SER A 114 5.83 21.20 -4.39
N ARG A 115 4.81 20.53 -3.83
CA ARG A 115 4.77 20.18 -2.41
C ARG A 115 5.44 18.84 -2.18
N GLN A 116 6.23 18.77 -1.11
CA GLN A 116 6.88 17.56 -0.63
C GLN A 116 6.67 17.43 0.88
N SER A 117 6.50 16.19 1.34
CA SER A 117 6.50 15.82 2.75
C SER A 117 7.25 14.51 2.93
N GLU A 118 7.84 14.32 4.10
CA GLU A 118 8.73 13.21 4.38
C GLU A 118 8.49 12.71 5.79
N VAL A 119 8.39 11.39 5.94
CA VAL A 119 8.13 10.71 7.21
C VAL A 119 8.94 9.42 7.26
N GLU A 120 9.46 9.10 8.44
CA GLU A 120 10.11 7.80 8.69
C GLU A 120 9.10 6.76 9.19
N THR A 121 9.31 5.52 8.79
CA THR A 121 8.54 4.37 9.25
C THR A 121 9.47 3.20 9.52
N ARG A 122 9.11 2.34 10.48
CA ARG A 122 9.89 1.16 10.85
C ARG A 122 9.14 -0.09 10.40
N VAL A 123 9.85 -0.95 9.67
CA VAL A 123 9.43 -2.32 9.40
C VAL A 123 10.07 -3.20 10.45
N GLU A 124 9.26 -3.95 11.18
CA GLU A 124 9.73 -4.86 12.24
C GLU A 124 9.79 -6.30 11.73
N GLU A 125 10.61 -7.11 12.39
CA GLU A 125 10.62 -8.55 12.21
C GLU A 125 9.30 -9.16 12.66
N ASP A 126 8.91 -10.27 12.02
CA ASP A 126 7.88 -11.10 12.61
C ASP A 126 8.50 -11.75 13.87
N PRO A 127 7.94 -11.54 15.08
CA PRO A 127 8.48 -12.11 16.31
C PRO A 127 8.54 -13.64 16.30
N ARG A 128 7.83 -14.30 15.36
CA ARG A 128 7.81 -15.75 15.21
C ARG A 128 8.92 -16.28 14.30
N ASP A 129 9.44 -15.43 13.41
CA ASP A 129 10.46 -15.77 12.41
C ASP A 129 11.59 -14.72 12.45
N PRO A 130 12.45 -14.73 13.49
CA PRO A 130 13.55 -13.77 13.60
C PRO A 130 14.54 -13.97 12.46
N VAL A 131 14.98 -12.87 11.84
CA VAL A 131 15.96 -12.92 10.75
C VAL A 131 17.35 -12.96 11.38
N ALA A 132 18.00 -14.12 11.35
CA ALA A 132 19.41 -14.22 11.70
C ALA A 132 20.23 -13.49 10.62
N LEU A 133 20.88 -12.38 11.00
CA LEU A 133 21.93 -11.76 10.21
C LEU A 133 23.25 -12.35 10.68
N ASP A 134 23.74 -13.38 9.99
CA ASP A 134 25.09 -13.93 10.17
C ASP A 134 26.16 -13.13 9.40
#